data_AF-A0A812YT14-F1
#
_entry.id   AF-A0A812YT14-F1
#
_cell.length_a   1.000
_cell.length_b   1.000
_cell.length_c   1.000
_cell.angle_alpha   90.00
_cell.angle_beta   90.00
_cell.angle_gamma   90.00
#
_symmetry.space_group_name_H-M   'P 1'
#
loop_
_entity.id
_entity.type
_entity.pdbx_description
1 polymer ?
#
loop_
_entity_poly.entity_id
_entity_poly.type
_entity_poly.pdbx_seq_one_letter_code
_entity_poly.pdbx_strand_id
1 'polypeptide(L)'
;MAGNVVTKEMTEELIFSGADVIKVGIGPGSVCTTRKQTGVGYPQLSAVLECADAAHGLGGRIVSDGGCTCPGDVCKAFGAGADFVML
;
A
#
# COMPACT_ATOMS: atom_id res chain seq x y z
N MET A 1 -11.38 1.29 7.11
CA MET A 1 -10.04 1.01 6.55
C MET A 1 -9.85 -0.50 6.51
N ALA A 2 -9.39 -1.06 5.39
CA ALA A 2 -9.16 -2.49 5.20
C ALA A 2 -7.77 -2.77 4.59
N GLY A 3 -7.22 -3.97 4.75
CA GLY A 3 -5.90 -4.35 4.24
C GLY A 3 -5.23 -5.47 5.07
N ASN A 4 -3.97 -5.83 4.81
CA ASN A 4 -3.07 -5.25 3.80
C ASN A 4 -3.22 -5.92 2.43
N VAL A 5 -3.07 -5.13 1.37
CA VAL A 5 -3.03 -5.60 -0.01
C VAL A 5 -1.83 -5.01 -0.75
N VAL A 6 -1.50 -5.55 -1.92
CA VAL A 6 -0.39 -5.08 -2.78
C VAL A 6 -0.71 -5.10 -4.27
N THR A 7 -1.96 -5.40 -4.68
CA THR A 7 -2.37 -5.44 -6.09
C THR A 7 -3.63 -4.61 -6.32
N LYS A 8 -3.86 -4.25 -7.59
CA LYS A 8 -5.04 -3.50 -8.03
C LYS A 8 -6.34 -4.24 -7.73
N GLU A 9 -6.41 -5.51 -8.10
CA GLU A 9 -7.63 -6.32 -8.02
C GLU A 9 -8.10 -6.45 -6.56
N MET A 10 -7.16 -6.66 -5.63
CA MET A 10 -7.48 -6.72 -4.20
C MET A 10 -7.91 -5.36 -3.64
N THR A 11 -7.35 -4.27 -4.17
CA THR A 11 -7.72 -2.90 -3.79
C THR A 11 -9.15 -2.59 -4.21
N GLU A 12 -9.50 -2.88 -5.46
CA GLU A 12 -10.84 -2.72 -6.00
C GLU A 12 -11.87 -3.56 -5.24
N GLU A 13 -11.56 -4.84 -4.98
CA GLU A 13 -12.45 -5.75 -4.27
C GLU A 13 -12.80 -5.26 -2.86
N LEU A 14 -11.81 -4.73 -2.13
CA LEU A 14 -12.04 -4.17 -0.81
C LEU A 14 -12.89 -2.89 -0.86
N ILE A 15 -12.72 -2.06 -1.88
CA ILE A 15 -13.54 -0.86 -2.08
C ILE A 15 -14.98 -1.25 -2.43
N PHE A 16 -15.18 -2.21 -3.33
CA PHE A 16 -16.52 -2.75 -3.64
C PHE A 16 -17.18 -3.41 -2.44
N SER A 17 -16.39 -3.98 -1.53
CA SER A 17 -16.84 -4.50 -0.24
C SER A 17 -17.15 -3.42 0.80
N GLY A 18 -16.97 -2.13 0.46
CA GLY A 18 -17.36 -0.98 1.27
C GLY A 18 -16.23 -0.34 2.08
N ALA A 19 -14.96 -0.64 1.79
CA ALA A 19 -13.84 0.03 2.46
C ALA A 19 -13.51 1.39 1.83
N ASP A 20 -13.53 2.46 2.62
CA ASP A 20 -13.18 3.81 2.13
C ASP A 20 -11.66 4.05 1.97
N VAL A 21 -10.85 3.31 2.75
CA VAL A 21 -9.39 3.47 2.80
C VAL A 21 -8.71 2.11 2.82
N ILE A 22 -7.76 1.90 1.92
CA ILE A 22 -7.04 0.65 1.74
C ILE A 22 -5.60 0.77 2.26
N LYS A 23 -5.19 -0.16 3.12
CA LYS A 23 -3.83 -0.23 3.67
C LYS A 23 -2.95 -1.07 2.76
N VAL A 24 -1.88 -0.49 2.23
CA VAL A 24 -1.05 -1.06 1.17
C VAL A 24 0.35 -1.38 1.69
N GLY A 25 0.75 -2.65 1.56
CA GLY A 25 2.11 -3.10 1.85
C GLY A 25 2.18 -4.50 2.46
N ILE A 26 2.93 -5.41 1.83
CA ILE A 26 3.23 -6.75 2.36
C ILE A 26 4.73 -7.01 2.23
N GLY A 27 5.39 -7.19 3.37
CA GLY A 27 6.84 -7.37 3.44
C GLY A 27 7.75 -6.12 3.53
N PRO A 28 7.30 -4.84 3.42
CA PRO A 28 8.23 -3.70 3.39
C PRO A 28 8.69 -3.25 4.79
N GLY A 29 7.93 -3.58 5.85
CA GLY A 29 8.21 -3.14 7.21
C GLY A 29 9.57 -3.60 7.74
N SER A 30 10.23 -2.75 8.54
CA SER A 30 11.60 -2.95 9.04
C SER A 30 11.78 -4.26 9.83
N VAL A 31 10.76 -4.64 10.59
CA VAL A 31 10.74 -5.88 11.41
C VAL A 31 10.05 -7.05 10.69
N CYS A 32 9.51 -6.83 9.50
CA CYS A 32 8.73 -7.83 8.78
C CYS A 32 9.64 -8.90 8.18
N THR A 33 9.40 -10.17 8.53
CA THR A 33 10.17 -11.31 8.01
C THR A 33 9.46 -12.05 6.87
N THR A 34 8.27 -11.62 6.45
CA THR A 34 7.42 -12.33 5.46
C THR A 34 8.18 -12.67 4.18
N ARG A 35 8.91 -11.71 3.59
CA ARG A 35 9.73 -11.96 2.39
C ARG A 35 10.79 -13.05 2.61
N LYS A 36 11.43 -13.06 3.78
CA LYS A 36 12.48 -14.03 4.12
C LYS A 36 11.92 -15.42 4.40
N GLN A 37 10.78 -15.51 5.08
CA GLN A 37 10.20 -16.77 5.54
C GLN A 37 9.33 -17.44 4.47
N THR A 38 8.60 -16.66 3.68
CA THR A 38 7.58 -17.16 2.74
C THR A 38 7.92 -16.93 1.28
N GLY A 39 8.89 -16.05 0.98
CA GLY A 39 9.15 -15.59 -0.38
C GLY A 39 8.10 -14.60 -0.92
N VAL A 40 7.05 -14.28 -0.14
CA VAL A 40 5.95 -13.40 -0.55
C VAL A 40 6.23 -11.95 -0.13
N GLY A 41 5.99 -11.02 -1.05
CA GLY A 41 5.99 -9.59 -0.83
C GLY A 41 5.96 -8.82 -2.14
N TYR A 42 5.82 -7.49 -2.05
CA TYR A 42 5.79 -6.62 -3.21
C TYR A 42 6.67 -5.38 -2.97
N PRO A 43 7.44 -4.88 -3.97
CA PRO A 43 8.18 -3.63 -3.83
C PRO A 43 7.24 -2.46 -3.51
N GLN A 44 7.48 -1.78 -2.38
CA GLN A 44 6.49 -0.87 -1.79
C GLN A 44 6.07 0.27 -2.73
N LEU A 45 7.02 0.88 -3.43
CA LEU A 45 6.71 1.99 -4.33
C LEU A 45 5.79 1.54 -5.49
N SER A 46 6.04 0.35 -6.04
CA SER A 46 5.20 -0.24 -7.09
C SER A 46 3.82 -0.60 -6.55
N ALA A 47 3.73 -1.21 -5.36
CA ALA A 47 2.45 -1.53 -4.73
C ALA A 47 1.60 -0.26 -4.52
N VAL A 48 2.21 0.80 -3.99
CA VAL A 48 1.53 2.08 -3.77
C VAL A 48 1.03 2.68 -5.09
N LEU A 49 1.89 2.73 -6.12
CA LEU A 49 1.54 3.30 -7.41
C LEU A 49 0.35 2.58 -8.06
N GLU A 50 0.37 1.26 -8.04
CA GLU A 50 -0.69 0.45 -8.65
C GLU A 50 -1.99 0.51 -7.83
N CYS A 51 -1.92 0.40 -6.50
CA CYS A 51 -3.10 0.42 -5.64
C CYS A 51 -3.72 1.83 -5.56
N ALA A 52 -2.93 2.90 -5.64
CA ALA A 52 -3.44 4.28 -5.69
C ALA A 52 -4.28 4.51 -6.95
N ASP A 53 -3.74 4.12 -8.11
CA ASP A 53 -4.42 4.21 -9.40
C ASP A 53 -5.79 3.50 -9.37
N ALA A 54 -5.83 2.27 -8.82
CA ALA A 54 -7.07 1.52 -8.64
C ALA A 54 -8.03 2.20 -7.65
N ALA A 55 -7.55 2.62 -6.48
CA ALA A 55 -8.40 3.18 -5.45
C ALA A 55 -9.01 4.53 -5.86
N HIS A 56 -8.20 5.42 -6.44
CA HIS A 56 -8.64 6.75 -6.85
C HIS A 56 -9.66 6.68 -7.98
N GLY A 57 -9.52 5.71 -8.90
CA GLY A 57 -10.52 5.46 -9.96
C GLY A 57 -11.91 5.08 -9.43
N LEU A 58 -11.98 4.55 -8.20
CA LEU A 58 -13.21 4.13 -7.54
C LEU A 58 -13.65 5.07 -6.39
N GLY A 59 -12.95 6.19 -6.19
CA GLY A 59 -13.22 7.14 -5.11
C GLY A 59 -12.75 6.71 -3.72
N GLY A 60 -12.01 5.60 -3.63
CA GLY A 60 -11.31 5.16 -2.41
C GLY A 60 -10.00 5.90 -2.21
N ARG A 61 -9.38 5.71 -1.04
CA ARG A 61 -8.06 6.25 -0.69
C ARG A 61 -7.12 5.14 -0.27
N ILE A 62 -5.82 5.41 -0.25
CA ILE A 62 -4.83 4.43 0.26
C ILE A 62 -3.92 4.98 1.36
N VAL A 63 -3.41 4.06 2.18
CA VAL A 63 -2.34 4.29 3.16
C VAL A 63 -1.14 3.46 2.75
N SER A 64 0.01 4.08 2.49
CA SER A 64 1.28 3.36 2.35
C SER A 64 1.77 2.92 3.72
N ASP A 65 1.86 1.61 3.94
CA ASP A 65 2.19 1.01 5.24
C ASP A 65 3.55 0.30 5.24
N GLY A 66 4.52 0.93 5.88
CA GLY A 66 5.86 0.39 6.11
C GLY A 66 6.88 0.64 5.00
N GLY A 67 8.16 0.46 5.35
CA GLY A 67 9.29 0.58 4.42
C GLY A 67 9.90 1.97 4.29
N CYS A 68 9.35 2.99 4.94
CA CYS A 68 9.95 4.33 4.99
C CYS A 68 11.10 4.37 6.00
N THR A 69 12.27 4.84 5.58
CA THR A 69 13.46 4.96 6.46
C THR A 69 13.96 6.39 6.58
N CYS A 70 13.54 7.27 5.66
CA CYS A 70 13.87 8.68 5.67
C CYS A 70 12.67 9.51 5.17
N PRO A 71 12.65 10.84 5.41
CA PRO A 71 11.59 11.71 4.91
C PRO A 71 11.41 11.64 3.39
N GLY A 72 12.49 11.38 2.64
CA GLY A 72 12.43 11.21 1.20
C GLY A 72 11.58 10.02 0.77
N ASP A 73 11.49 8.95 1.57
CA ASP A 73 10.64 7.81 1.25
C ASP A 73 9.15 8.13 1.47
N VAL A 74 8.84 8.94 2.47
CA VAL A 74 7.50 9.49 2.69
C VAL A 74 7.09 10.38 1.50
N CYS A 75 8.00 11.25 1.03
CA CYS A 75 7.77 12.06 -0.16
C CYS A 75 7.51 11.20 -1.41
N LYS A 76 8.25 10.10 -1.60
CA LYS A 76 8.04 9.17 -2.72
C LYS A 76 6.70 8.44 -2.60
N ALA A 77 6.28 8.05 -1.39
CA ALA A 77 4.98 7.41 -1.18
C ALA A 77 3.83 8.35 -1.59
N PHE A 78 3.87 9.62 -1.17
CA PHE A 78 2.93 10.64 -1.64
C PHE A 78 3.03 10.87 -3.15
N GLY A 79 4.25 10.95 -3.70
CA GLY A 79 4.48 11.08 -5.14
C GLY A 79 3.98 9.90 -5.98
N ALA A 80 3.86 8.71 -5.37
CA ALA A 80 3.28 7.53 -5.99
C ALA A 80 1.75 7.45 -5.84
N GLY A 81 1.12 8.43 -5.19
CA GLY A 81 -0.35 8.50 -5.07
C GLY A 81 -0.91 8.05 -3.72
N ALA A 82 -0.09 7.83 -2.69
CA ALA A 82 -0.64 7.58 -1.35
C ALA A 82 -1.38 8.81 -0.80
N ASP A 83 -2.53 8.61 -0.15
CA ASP A 83 -3.24 9.69 0.57
C ASP A 83 -2.68 9.87 1.98
N PHE A 84 -2.17 8.78 2.56
CA PHE A 84 -1.59 8.72 3.90
C PHE A 84 -0.35 7.81 3.92
N VAL A 85 0.53 8.01 4.91
CA VAL A 85 1.70 7.16 5.15
C VAL A 85 1.69 6.71 6.62
N MET A 86 1.83 5.41 6.85
CA MET A 86 1.97 4.78 8.16
C MET A 86 3.44 4.36 8.37
N LEU A 87 4.01 4.73 9.51
CA LEU A 87 5.43 4.57 9.87
C LEU A 87 5.62 3.52 10.97
#